data_AF-A0A7Z9KXA9-F1
#
_entry.id   AF-A0A7Z9KXA9-F1
#
_cell.length_a   1.000
_cell.length_b   1.000
_cell.length_c   1.000
_cell.angle_alpha   90.00
_cell.angle_beta   90.00
_cell.angle_gamma   90.00
#
_symmetry.space_group_name_H-M   'P 1'
#
loop_
_entity.id
_entity.type
_entity.pdbx_description
1 polymer ?
#
loop_
_entity_poly.entity_id
_entity_poly.type
_entity_poly.pdbx_seq_one_letter_code
_entity_poly.pdbx_strand_id
1 'polypeptide(L)'
;MSALKELTTCLEISPAHPDAHHLMGFIFFGRKEYLSAERHFRRAFDIRPAFHEARSNLGALLLATRRWREAIEIVKPLVDATLYPTPWLVHNNLGYANQQLGNQRQSLKHYRLAIFHNPKFCLGYNNLGTLYRDMGQIDMAVDYFQRSISRCKNYPEPHFHLGMLFQSKGQDQAARREFGTCFKSAPESPFGRRCRMRM
;
A
#
# COMPACT_ATOMS: atom_id res chain seq x y z
N MET A 1 -0.21 -12.35 -28.11
CA MET A 1 -0.52 -10.90 -28.21
C MET A 1 -0.35 -10.27 -26.84
N SER A 2 -0.01 -8.99 -26.74
CA SER A 2 0.11 -8.33 -25.43
C SER A 2 -1.27 -7.91 -24.94
N ALA A 3 -1.55 -8.03 -23.64
CA ALA A 3 -2.84 -7.65 -23.04
C ALA A 3 -3.26 -6.20 -23.39
N LEU A 4 -2.28 -5.30 -23.56
CA LEU A 4 -2.54 -3.92 -23.96
C LEU A 4 -3.12 -3.82 -25.38
N LYS A 5 -2.67 -4.65 -26.32
CA LYS A 5 -3.20 -4.66 -27.70
C LYS A 5 -4.66 -5.08 -27.73
N GLU A 6 -4.99 -6.14 -27.00
CA GLU A 6 -6.37 -6.65 -26.90
C GLU A 6 -7.30 -5.63 -26.22
N LEU A 7 -6.84 -4.98 -25.16
CA LEU A 7 -7.60 -3.93 -24.48
C LEU A 7 -7.79 -2.69 -25.36
N THR A 8 -6.80 -2.30 -26.16
CA THR A 8 -6.95 -1.21 -27.13
C THR A 8 -8.02 -1.55 -28.17
N THR A 9 -7.98 -2.73 -28.78
CA THR A 9 -9.02 -3.16 -29.73
C THR A 9 -10.40 -3.25 -29.08
N CYS A 10 -10.47 -3.70 -27.82
CA CYS A 10 -11.72 -3.68 -27.06
C CYS A 10 -12.30 -2.27 -26.91
N LEU A 11 -11.45 -1.27 -26.61
CA LEU A 11 -11.88 0.11 -26.48
C LEU A 11 -12.14 0.83 -27.81
N GLU A 12 -11.55 0.37 -28.92
CA GLU A 12 -11.91 0.84 -30.27
C GLU A 12 -13.34 0.41 -30.62
N ILE A 13 -13.73 -0.82 -30.27
CA ILE A 13 -15.07 -1.36 -30.52
C ILE A 13 -16.08 -0.83 -29.49
N SER A 14 -15.69 -0.76 -28.22
CA SER A 14 -16.54 -0.34 -27.09
C SER A 14 -15.80 0.66 -26.19
N PRO A 15 -15.81 1.96 -26.55
CA PRO A 15 -15.12 3.02 -25.78
C PRO A 15 -15.67 3.25 -24.36
N ALA A 16 -16.83 2.67 -24.04
CA ALA A 16 -17.46 2.75 -22.72
C ALA A 16 -17.39 1.41 -21.95
N HIS A 17 -16.31 0.63 -22.13
CA HIS A 17 -16.12 -0.62 -21.39
C HIS A 17 -15.38 -0.39 -20.06
N PRO A 18 -16.04 -0.50 -18.89
CA PRO A 18 -15.43 -0.14 -17.61
C PRO A 18 -14.28 -1.08 -17.22
N ASP A 19 -14.42 -2.39 -17.41
CA ASP A 19 -13.37 -3.36 -17.06
C ASP A 19 -12.12 -3.22 -17.94
N ALA A 20 -12.29 -2.94 -19.24
CA ALA A 20 -11.15 -2.68 -20.13
C ALA A 20 -10.38 -1.42 -19.71
N HIS A 21 -11.09 -0.34 -19.37
CA HIS A 21 -10.47 0.85 -18.79
C HIS A 21 -9.77 0.53 -17.45
N HIS A 22 -10.40 -0.22 -16.55
CA HIS A 22 -9.77 -0.59 -15.26
C HIS A 22 -8.49 -1.40 -15.45
N LEU A 23 -8.50 -2.40 -16.35
CA LEU A 23 -7.33 -3.22 -16.66
C LEU A 23 -6.20 -2.40 -17.31
N MET A 24 -6.52 -1.50 -18.24
CA MET A 24 -5.51 -0.57 -18.78
C MET A 24 -4.94 0.32 -17.68
N GLY A 25 -5.79 0.83 -16.78
CA GLY A 25 -5.36 1.61 -15.62
C GLY A 25 -4.36 0.85 -14.76
N PHE A 26 -4.65 -0.43 -14.48
CA PHE A 26 -3.78 -1.32 -13.72
C PHE A 26 -2.43 -1.57 -14.42
N ILE A 27 -2.44 -1.85 -15.73
CA ILE A 27 -1.23 -2.05 -16.54
C ILE A 27 -0.35 -0.79 -16.52
N PHE A 28 -0.92 0.38 -16.79
CA PHE A 28 -0.19 1.63 -16.78
C PHE A 28 0.33 1.97 -15.38
N PHE A 29 -0.42 1.65 -14.33
CA PHE A 29 0.03 1.86 -12.96
C PHE A 29 1.26 1.02 -12.63
N GLY A 30 1.26 -0.27 -13.01
CA GLY A 30 2.42 -1.15 -12.86
C GLY A 30 3.66 -0.68 -13.64
N ARG A 31 3.46 0.00 -14.77
CA ARG A 31 4.52 0.64 -15.58
C ARG A 31 4.95 2.03 -15.06
N LYS A 32 4.32 2.52 -14.00
CA LYS A 32 4.49 3.88 -13.45
C LYS A 32 4.11 5.00 -14.42
N GLU A 33 3.30 4.70 -15.42
CA GLU A 33 2.71 5.66 -16.35
C GLU A 33 1.47 6.30 -15.70
N TYR A 34 1.68 7.07 -14.62
CA TYR A 34 0.61 7.49 -13.71
C TYR A 34 -0.49 8.33 -14.36
N LEU A 35 -0.15 9.19 -15.32
CA LEU A 35 -1.15 10.00 -16.03
C LEU A 35 -2.11 9.13 -16.85
N SER A 36 -1.58 8.15 -17.59
CA SER A 36 -2.38 7.18 -18.34
C SER A 36 -3.22 6.33 -17.38
N ALA A 37 -2.61 5.83 -16.30
CA ALA A 37 -3.31 5.04 -15.31
C ALA A 37 -4.50 5.78 -14.68
N GLU A 38 -4.31 7.04 -14.29
CA GLU A 38 -5.37 7.87 -13.72
C GLU A 38 -6.52 8.08 -14.72
N ARG A 39 -6.21 8.43 -15.98
CA ARG A 39 -7.22 8.62 -17.02
C ARG A 39 -8.11 7.37 -17.16
N HIS A 40 -7.49 6.20 -17.19
CA HIS A 40 -8.19 4.94 -17.34
C HIS A 40 -8.98 4.53 -16.09
N PHE A 41 -8.45 4.72 -14.87
CA PHE A 41 -9.22 4.46 -13.65
C PHE A 41 -10.40 5.40 -13.47
N ARG A 42 -10.23 6.70 -13.75
CA ARG A 42 -11.34 7.66 -13.73
C ARG A 42 -12.41 7.28 -14.73
N ARG A 43 -12.02 6.95 -15.96
CA ARG A 43 -12.99 6.55 -16.98
C ARG A 43 -13.78 5.30 -16.59
N ALA A 44 -13.12 4.29 -16.00
CA ALA A 44 -13.80 3.10 -15.48
C ALA A 44 -14.82 3.44 -14.38
N PHE A 45 -14.46 4.36 -13.49
CA PHE A 45 -15.32 4.84 -12.41
C PHE A 45 -16.49 5.71 -12.93
N ASP A 46 -16.25 6.57 -13.92
CA ASP A 46 -17.29 7.42 -14.52
C ASP A 46 -18.33 6.58 -15.29
N ILE A 47 -17.90 5.52 -15.97
CA ILE A 47 -18.79 4.59 -16.67
C ILE A 47 -19.59 3.75 -15.66
N ARG A 48 -18.95 3.25 -14.61
CA ARG A 48 -19.58 2.41 -13.58
C ARG A 48 -19.25 2.97 -12.18
N PRO A 49 -20.08 3.88 -11.64
CA PRO A 49 -19.83 4.47 -10.31
C PRO A 49 -19.77 3.46 -9.15
N ALA A 50 -20.44 2.31 -9.30
CA ALA A 50 -20.38 1.19 -8.35
C ALA A 50 -19.13 0.29 -8.52
N PHE A 51 -18.17 0.66 -9.36
CA PHE A 51 -16.94 -0.12 -9.57
C PHE A 51 -15.91 0.14 -8.46
N HIS A 52 -16.14 -0.48 -7.31
CA HIS A 52 -15.36 -0.24 -6.10
C HIS A 52 -13.87 -0.56 -6.24
N GLU A 53 -13.49 -1.59 -7.00
CA GLU A 53 -12.08 -1.93 -7.28
C GLU A 53 -11.37 -0.84 -8.08
N ALA A 54 -12.02 -0.28 -9.11
CA ALA A 54 -11.46 0.81 -9.89
C ALA A 54 -11.29 2.08 -9.04
N ARG A 55 -12.26 2.36 -8.18
CA ARG A 55 -12.20 3.47 -7.22
C ARG A 55 -11.08 3.28 -6.20
N SER A 56 -10.91 2.07 -5.66
CA SER A 56 -9.83 1.75 -4.72
C SER A 56 -8.44 1.87 -5.37
N ASN A 57 -8.31 1.40 -6.62
CA ASN A 57 -7.07 1.52 -7.39
C ASN A 57 -6.73 2.97 -7.76
N LEU A 58 -7.74 3.80 -8.09
CA LEU A 58 -7.54 5.25 -8.25
C LEU A 58 -7.01 5.86 -6.94
N GLY A 59 -7.59 5.48 -5.80
CA GLY A 59 -7.10 5.87 -4.48
C GLY A 59 -5.63 5.50 -4.26
N ALA A 60 -5.25 4.26 -4.55
CA ALA A 60 -3.86 3.79 -4.44
C ALA A 60 -2.91 4.58 -5.37
N LEU A 61 -3.33 4.89 -6.59
CA LEU A 61 -2.58 5.74 -7.51
C LEU A 61 -2.38 7.16 -6.97
N LEU A 62 -3.42 7.74 -6.38
CA LEU A 62 -3.36 9.07 -5.77
C LEU A 62 -2.40 9.09 -4.57
N LEU A 63 -2.35 8.01 -3.78
CA LEU A 63 -1.35 7.85 -2.72
C LEU A 63 0.07 7.80 -3.29
N ALA A 64 0.30 7.00 -4.34
CA ALA A 64 1.60 6.88 -4.99
C ALA A 64 2.10 8.20 -5.60
N THR A 65 1.17 9.05 -6.06
CA THR A 65 1.44 10.38 -6.62
C THR A 65 1.36 11.50 -5.57
N ARG A 66 1.29 11.15 -4.28
CA ARG A 66 1.28 12.08 -3.13
C ARG A 66 0.08 13.04 -3.06
N ARG A 67 -1.01 12.73 -3.76
CA ARG A 67 -2.28 13.47 -3.72
C ARG A 67 -3.16 12.96 -2.57
N TRP A 68 -2.65 13.07 -1.35
CA TRP A 68 -3.23 12.39 -0.18
C TRP A 68 -4.64 12.84 0.18
N ARG A 69 -4.93 14.14 0.10
CA ARG A 69 -6.29 14.67 0.38
C ARG A 69 -7.30 14.11 -0.60
N GLU A 70 -6.96 14.10 -1.88
CA GLU A 70 -7.83 13.57 -2.91
C GLU A 70 -7.99 12.06 -2.81
N ALA A 71 -6.93 11.33 -2.45
CA ALA A 71 -7.02 9.90 -2.17
C ALA A 71 -8.07 9.61 -1.08
N ILE A 72 -8.12 10.43 -0.01
CA ILE A 72 -9.14 10.31 1.04
C ILE A 72 -10.54 10.49 0.46
N GLU A 73 -10.80 11.54 -0.31
CA GLU A 73 -12.11 11.80 -0.91
C GLU A 73 -12.55 10.66 -1.85
N ILE A 74 -11.60 10.12 -2.62
CA ILE A 74 -11.86 8.98 -3.49
C ILE A 74 -12.16 7.72 -2.70
N VAL A 75 -11.39 7.33 -1.68
CA VAL A 75 -11.59 6.03 -1.03
C VAL A 75 -12.57 6.04 0.14
N LYS A 76 -12.85 7.19 0.77
CA LYS A 76 -13.70 7.29 1.97
C LYS A 76 -15.09 6.67 1.78
N PRO A 77 -15.80 6.86 0.65
CA PRO A 77 -17.12 6.25 0.48
C PRO A 77 -17.10 4.72 0.35
N LEU A 78 -15.93 4.10 0.16
CA LEU A 78 -15.81 2.64 0.18
C LEU A 78 -15.84 2.06 1.61
N VAL A 79 -15.73 2.89 2.65
CA VAL A 79 -15.84 2.43 4.05
C VAL A 79 -17.23 1.86 4.33
N ASP A 80 -18.27 2.47 3.76
CA ASP A 80 -19.67 2.08 3.97
C ASP A 80 -20.20 1.15 2.85
N ALA A 81 -19.33 0.77 1.90
CA ALA A 81 -19.70 -0.10 0.79
C ALA A 81 -19.80 -1.56 1.25
N THR A 82 -21.01 -1.98 1.62
CA THR A 82 -21.30 -3.32 2.20
C THR A 82 -20.81 -4.47 1.31
N LEU A 83 -20.82 -4.31 -0.02
CA LEU A 83 -20.40 -5.34 -0.97
C LEU A 83 -18.91 -5.27 -1.34
N TYR A 84 -18.14 -4.33 -0.78
CA TYR A 84 -16.73 -4.24 -1.10
C TYR A 84 -15.93 -5.32 -0.34
N PRO A 85 -15.27 -6.27 -1.04
CA PRO A 85 -14.73 -7.47 -0.39
C PRO A 85 -13.45 -7.22 0.41
N THR A 86 -12.84 -6.04 0.29
CA THR A 86 -11.52 -5.74 0.90
C THR A 86 -11.50 -4.46 1.73
N PRO A 87 -12.39 -4.29 2.73
CA PRO A 87 -12.49 -3.06 3.53
C PRO A 87 -11.20 -2.71 4.29
N TRP A 88 -10.37 -3.71 4.61
CA TRP A 88 -9.06 -3.47 5.22
C TRP A 88 -8.10 -2.67 4.31
N LEU A 89 -8.20 -2.80 2.98
CA LEU A 89 -7.38 -2.02 2.04
C LEU A 89 -7.80 -0.54 2.04
N VAL A 90 -9.10 -0.28 2.10
CA VAL A 90 -9.64 1.09 2.20
C VAL A 90 -9.16 1.75 3.48
N HIS A 91 -9.30 1.06 4.60
CA HIS A 91 -8.79 1.55 5.88
C HIS A 91 -7.28 1.72 5.89
N ASN A 92 -6.51 0.82 5.26
CA ASN A 92 -5.08 1.01 5.12
C ASN A 92 -4.73 2.26 4.31
N ASN A 93 -5.42 2.49 3.19
CA ASN A 93 -5.19 3.64 2.33
C ASN A 93 -5.56 4.96 3.03
N LEU A 94 -6.68 4.99 3.75
CA LEU A 94 -7.07 6.12 4.60
C LEU A 94 -6.05 6.36 5.72
N GLY A 95 -5.58 5.29 6.36
CA GLY A 95 -4.56 5.37 7.41
C GLY A 95 -3.26 5.98 6.90
N TYR A 96 -2.82 5.55 5.73
CA TYR A 96 -1.61 6.05 5.07
C TYR A 96 -1.76 7.50 4.63
N ALA A 97 -2.85 7.87 3.96
CA ALA A 97 -3.10 9.26 3.59
C ALA A 97 -3.06 10.20 4.80
N ASN A 98 -3.72 9.81 5.89
CA ASN A 98 -3.76 10.61 7.11
C ASN A 98 -2.39 10.69 7.79
N GLN A 99 -1.58 9.63 7.75
CA GLN A 99 -0.20 9.68 8.25
C GLN A 99 0.62 10.73 7.49
N GLN A 100 0.54 10.72 6.15
CA GLN A 100 1.27 11.68 5.31
C GLN A 100 0.80 13.13 5.53
N LEU A 101 -0.47 13.31 5.91
CA LEU A 101 -1.04 14.62 6.25
C LEU A 101 -0.78 15.05 7.71
N GLY A 102 -0.10 14.24 8.52
CA GLY A 102 0.14 14.52 9.95
C GLY A 102 -1.07 14.27 10.86
N ASN A 103 -2.16 13.72 10.33
CA ASN A 103 -3.39 13.41 11.08
C ASN A 103 -3.24 12.09 11.86
N GLN A 104 -2.37 12.07 12.86
CA GLN A 104 -2.00 10.87 13.61
C GLN A 104 -3.20 10.12 14.20
N ARG A 105 -4.17 10.83 14.78
CA ARG A 105 -5.38 10.23 15.36
C ARG A 105 -6.19 9.44 14.33
N GLN A 106 -6.39 10.01 13.14
CA GLN A 106 -7.14 9.35 12.06
C GLN A 106 -6.33 8.20 11.45
N SER A 107 -5.02 8.39 11.30
CA SER A 107 -4.12 7.33 10.84
C SER A 107 -4.19 6.10 11.75
N LEU A 108 -4.07 6.30 13.07
CA LEU A 108 -4.14 5.24 14.06
C LEU A 108 -5.50 4.52 14.05
N LYS A 109 -6.61 5.28 13.99
CA LYS A 109 -7.96 4.73 13.89
C LYS A 109 -8.06 3.79 12.68
N HIS A 110 -7.67 4.27 11.51
CA HIS A 110 -7.84 3.53 10.26
C HIS A 110 -6.91 2.33 10.14
N TYR A 111 -5.64 2.42 10.56
CA TYR A 111 -4.79 1.23 10.57
C TYR A 111 -5.25 0.16 11.56
N ARG A 112 -5.79 0.54 12.74
CA ARG A 112 -6.41 -0.41 13.67
C ARG A 112 -7.62 -1.10 13.05
N LEU A 113 -8.47 -0.36 12.34
CA LEU A 113 -9.60 -0.95 11.59
C LEU A 113 -9.11 -1.90 10.48
N ALA A 114 -8.03 -1.56 9.78
CA ALA A 114 -7.48 -2.44 8.75
C ALA A 114 -7.09 -3.83 9.31
N ILE A 115 -6.37 -3.87 10.43
CA ILE A 115 -5.99 -5.16 11.06
C ILE A 115 -7.17 -5.84 11.78
N PHE A 116 -8.20 -5.08 12.19
CA PHE A 116 -9.43 -5.64 12.74
C PHE A 116 -10.20 -6.41 11.66
N HIS A 117 -10.39 -5.81 10.48
CA HIS A 117 -11.08 -6.46 9.35
C HIS A 117 -10.26 -7.59 8.73
N ASN A 118 -8.93 -7.51 8.76
CA ASN A 118 -8.06 -8.59 8.32
C ASN A 118 -6.88 -8.79 9.28
N PRO A 119 -7.01 -9.68 10.28
CA PRO A 119 -5.95 -9.96 11.24
C PRO A 119 -4.66 -10.56 10.66
N LYS A 120 -4.70 -11.05 9.41
CA LYS A 120 -3.54 -11.59 8.67
C LYS A 120 -2.84 -10.53 7.80
N PHE A 121 -3.35 -9.30 7.74
CA PHE A 121 -2.84 -8.25 6.87
C PHE A 121 -1.54 -7.62 7.41
N CYS A 122 -0.39 -8.22 7.10
CA CYS A 122 0.92 -7.78 7.60
C CYS A 122 1.27 -6.32 7.27
N LEU A 123 0.92 -5.82 6.09
CA LEU A 123 1.12 -4.40 5.74
C LEU A 123 0.45 -3.44 6.74
N GLY A 124 -0.72 -3.79 7.28
CA GLY A 124 -1.40 -2.99 8.31
C GLY A 124 -0.62 -2.93 9.62
N TYR A 125 -0.03 -4.04 10.06
CA TYR A 125 0.85 -4.07 11.23
C TYR A 125 2.15 -3.30 11.00
N ASN A 126 2.77 -3.43 9.81
CA ASN A 126 3.95 -2.65 9.45
C ASN A 126 3.68 -1.13 9.46
N ASN A 127 2.52 -0.73 8.95
CA ASN A 127 2.12 0.66 8.92
C ASN A 127 1.84 1.22 10.32
N LEU A 128 1.25 0.42 11.22
CA LEU A 128 1.16 0.77 12.64
C LEU A 128 2.54 0.93 13.27
N GLY A 129 3.47 0.00 13.03
CA GLY A 129 4.83 0.11 13.56
C GLY A 129 5.53 1.38 13.08
N THR A 130 5.36 1.72 11.79
CA THR A 130 5.86 2.96 11.20
C THR A 130 5.25 4.19 11.88
N LEU A 131 3.92 4.20 12.09
CA LEU A 131 3.24 5.31 12.76
C LEU A 131 3.69 5.46 14.22
N TYR A 132 3.83 4.38 14.99
CA TYR A 132 4.32 4.44 16.37
C TYR A 132 5.77 4.94 16.45
N ARG A 133 6.63 4.55 15.50
CA ARG A 133 7.97 5.10 15.37
C ARG A 133 7.92 6.61 15.12
N ASP A 134 7.08 7.07 14.19
CA ASP A 134 6.94 8.48 13.88
C ASP A 134 6.39 9.30 15.08
N MET A 135 5.65 8.65 15.99
CA MET A 135 5.20 9.21 17.27
C MET A 135 6.25 9.09 18.41
N GLY A 136 7.44 8.53 18.14
CA GLY A 136 8.48 8.28 19.15
C GLY A 136 8.21 7.12 20.11
N GLN A 137 7.13 6.35 19.91
CA GLN A 137 6.77 5.20 20.73
C GLN A 137 7.50 3.94 20.23
N ILE A 138 8.80 3.88 20.48
CA ILE A 138 9.69 2.89 19.87
C ILE A 138 9.34 1.45 20.26
N ASP A 139 8.96 1.19 21.51
CA ASP A 139 8.66 -0.18 21.95
C ASP A 139 7.38 -0.71 21.28
N MET A 140 6.37 0.16 21.11
CA MET A 140 5.19 -0.16 20.33
C MET A 140 5.54 -0.40 18.86
N ALA A 141 6.44 0.40 18.29
CA ALA A 141 6.89 0.20 16.91
C ALA A 141 7.51 -1.19 16.72
N VAL A 142 8.39 -1.61 17.63
CA VAL A 142 9.01 -2.94 17.62
C VAL A 142 7.97 -4.06 17.71
N ASP A 143 7.02 -3.99 18.65
CA ASP A 143 5.95 -4.97 18.80
C ASP A 143 5.14 -5.11 17.49
N TYR A 144 4.74 -3.99 16.87
CA TYR A 144 3.97 -4.04 15.63
C TYR A 144 4.78 -4.55 14.42
N PHE A 145 6.08 -4.25 14.34
CA PHE A 145 6.93 -4.86 13.30
C PHE A 145 7.08 -6.37 13.50
N GLN A 146 7.29 -6.84 14.73
CA GLN A 146 7.35 -8.27 15.06
C GLN A 146 6.03 -8.98 14.74
N ARG A 147 4.89 -8.35 15.07
CA ARG A 147 3.57 -8.86 14.66
C ARG A 147 3.49 -8.97 13.14
N SER A 148 3.88 -7.95 12.39
CA SER A 148 3.91 -8.01 10.92
C SER A 148 4.71 -9.22 10.39
N ILE A 149 5.92 -9.43 10.91
CA ILE A 149 6.79 -10.58 10.56
C ILE A 149 6.09 -11.91 10.84
N SER A 150 5.43 -12.05 11.99
CA SER A 150 4.73 -13.29 12.35
C SER A 150 3.56 -13.63 11.42
N ARG A 151 3.00 -12.65 10.70
CA ARG A 151 1.89 -12.86 9.74
C ARG A 151 2.41 -13.16 8.34
N CYS A 152 3.53 -12.56 7.95
CA CYS A 152 4.12 -12.72 6.62
C CYS A 152 5.62 -12.97 6.72
N LYS A 153 6.05 -14.23 6.58
CA LYS A 153 7.46 -14.64 6.63
C LYS A 153 8.33 -14.03 5.52
N ASN A 154 7.74 -13.68 4.38
CA ASN A 154 8.44 -13.15 3.20
C ASN A 154 8.20 -11.64 3.00
N TYR A 155 7.97 -10.89 4.09
CA TYR A 155 7.75 -9.45 4.02
C TYR A 155 8.99 -8.69 4.53
N PRO A 156 9.82 -8.10 3.64
CA PRO A 156 11.13 -7.56 4.02
C PRO A 156 11.08 -6.24 4.79
N GLU A 157 10.05 -5.42 4.61
CA GLU A 157 9.95 -4.06 5.15
C GLU A 157 9.99 -3.98 6.68
N PRO A 158 9.25 -4.81 7.44
CA PRO A 158 9.35 -4.84 8.91
C PRO A 158 10.76 -5.13 9.40
N HIS A 159 11.49 -6.06 8.76
CA HIS A 159 12.88 -6.37 9.10
C HIS A 159 13.78 -5.16 8.85
N PHE A 160 13.61 -4.47 7.72
CA PHE A 160 14.34 -3.23 7.45
C PHE A 160 14.07 -2.17 8.52
N HIS A 161 12.83 -2.01 8.97
CA HIS A 161 12.48 -1.07 10.03
C HIS A 161 13.07 -1.44 11.39
N LEU A 162 13.01 -2.72 11.79
CA LEU A 162 13.68 -3.20 13.01
C LEU A 162 15.19 -2.99 12.95
N GLY A 163 15.82 -3.27 11.80
CA GLY A 163 17.24 -3.03 11.59
C GLY A 163 17.63 -1.56 11.80
N MET A 164 16.84 -0.63 11.26
CA MET A 164 17.06 0.81 11.50
C MET A 164 16.89 1.19 12.98
N LEU A 165 15.90 0.62 13.68
CA LEU A 165 15.68 0.88 15.10
C LEU A 165 16.83 0.35 15.95
N PHE A 166 17.29 -0.88 15.72
CA PHE A 166 18.44 -1.44 16.41
C PHE A 166 19.73 -0.67 16.14
N GLN A 167 19.94 -0.22 14.90
CA GLN A 167 21.06 0.65 14.55
C GLN A 167 21.02 1.96 15.35
N SER A 168 19.85 2.59 15.47
CA SER A 168 19.71 3.83 16.25
C SER A 168 19.96 3.65 17.75
N LYS A 169 19.82 2.42 18.26
CA LYS A 169 20.12 2.03 19.65
C LYS A 169 21.57 1.54 19.84
N GLY A 170 22.42 1.59 18.81
CA GLY A 170 23.80 1.05 18.87
C GLY A 170 23.88 -0.48 18.90
N GLN A 171 22.79 -1.18 18.58
CA GLN A 171 22.72 -2.64 18.60
C GLN A 171 23.10 -3.23 17.23
N ASP A 172 24.34 -2.99 16.81
CA ASP A 172 24.81 -3.26 15.44
C ASP A 172 24.63 -4.73 15.01
N GLN A 173 24.90 -5.69 15.89
CA GLN A 173 24.71 -7.10 15.56
C GLN A 173 23.25 -7.46 15.29
N ALA A 174 22.32 -6.90 16.08
CA ALA A 174 20.89 -7.11 15.87
C ALA A 174 20.44 -6.44 14.57
N ALA A 175 20.91 -5.22 14.31
CA ALA A 175 20.64 -4.51 13.07
C ALA A 175 21.08 -5.31 11.82
N ARG A 176 22.33 -5.81 11.81
CA ARG A 176 22.86 -6.62 10.71
C ARG A 176 22.06 -7.90 10.48
N ARG A 177 21.60 -8.57 11.55
CA ARG A 177 20.73 -9.75 11.42
C ARG A 177 19.42 -9.40 10.72
N GLU A 178 18.76 -8.32 11.12
CA GLU A 178 17.50 -7.88 10.51
C GLU A 178 17.69 -7.46 9.04
N PHE A 179 18.75 -6.70 8.73
CA PHE A 179 19.06 -6.33 7.34
C PHE A 179 19.40 -7.56 6.48
N GLY A 180 20.08 -8.56 7.03
CA GLY A 180 20.32 -9.84 6.37
C GLY A 180 19.03 -10.58 6.05
N THR A 181 18.08 -10.64 6.98
CA THR A 181 16.75 -11.24 6.72
C THR A 181 15.97 -10.44 5.68
N CYS A 182 15.96 -9.11 5.78
CA CYS A 182 15.37 -8.25 4.75
C CYS A 182 15.93 -8.56 3.34
N PHE A 183 17.26 -8.65 3.21
CA PHE A 183 17.89 -8.96 1.93
C PHE A 183 17.48 -10.34 1.42
N LYS A 184 17.48 -11.37 2.28
CA LYS A 184 17.05 -12.73 1.91
C LYS A 184 15.60 -12.80 1.41
N SER A 185 14.71 -11.96 1.94
CA SER A 185 13.30 -11.94 1.52
C SER A 185 13.06 -11.25 0.17
N ALA A 186 14.01 -10.44 -0.34
CA ALA A 186 13.84 -9.75 -1.62
C ALA A 186 15.18 -9.45 -2.35
N PRO A 187 16.07 -10.44 -2.57
CA PRO A 187 17.49 -10.21 -2.87
C PRO A 187 17.76 -9.47 -4.19
N GLU A 188 16.91 -9.69 -5.20
CA GLU A 188 17.09 -9.12 -6.54
C GLU A 188 16.39 -7.77 -6.73
N SER A 189 15.55 -7.37 -5.76
CA SER A 189 14.79 -6.13 -5.84
C SER A 189 15.66 -4.90 -5.51
N PRO A 190 15.28 -3.69 -5.99
CA PRO A 190 15.87 -2.45 -5.49
C PRO A 190 15.81 -2.32 -3.96
N PHE A 191 14.76 -2.86 -3.34
CA PHE A 191 14.60 -2.85 -1.89
C PHE A 191 15.61 -3.77 -1.18
N GLY A 192 15.83 -4.99 -1.71
CA GLY A 192 16.85 -5.90 -1.19
C GLY A 192 18.26 -5.30 -1.27
N ARG A 193 18.59 -4.64 -2.38
CA ARG A 193 19.88 -3.92 -2.50
C ARG A 193 20.05 -2.86 -1.41
N ARG A 194 18.98 -2.15 -1.05
CA ARG A 194 18.97 -1.19 0.08
C ARG A 194 19.24 -1.87 1.42
N CYS A 195 18.68 -3.06 1.65
CA CYS A 195 18.97 -3.85 2.84
C CYS A 195 20.42 -4.32 2.89
N ARG A 196 20.97 -4.79 1.75
CA ARG A 196 22.37 -5.22 1.66
C ARG A 196 23.37 -4.11 1.99
N MET A 197 23.12 -2.87 1.58
CA MET A 197 23.99 -1.72 1.88
C MET A 197 24.07 -1.36 3.37
N ARG A 198 23.21 -1.95 4.21
CA ARG A 198 23.14 -1.69 5.66
C ARG A 198 23.67 -2.85 6.52
N MET A 199 24.06 -3.96 5.87
CA MET A 199 24.67 -5.12 6.52
C MET A 199 26.15 -4.87 6.84
#